data_AF-A0A352MU93-F1
#
_entry.id   AF-A0A352MU93-F1
#
_cell.length_a   1.000
_cell.length_b   1.000
_cell.length_c   1.000
_cell.angle_alpha   90.00
_cell.angle_beta   90.00
_cell.angle_gamma   90.00
#
_symmetry.space_group_name_H-M   'P 1'
#
loop_
_entity.id
_entity.type
_entity.pdbx_description
1 polymer ?
#
loop_
_entity_poly.entity_id
_entity_poly.type
_entity_poly.pdbx_seq_one_letter_code
_entity_poly.pdbx_strand_id
1 'polypeptide(L)'
;MPRESYGELEKRRIVIIAGFQGINENLDITTFGRGGSDTTAVAVAAALNAKHCYIFSDVDGVYTTDPNKVTIAKKLETLSYVEMLDIANEGAKVLHNRCVEVGQKFKIPIITKSTFNNKPGTIIQEKIEDTKVKSIVKNDDIILVNLKYESYSVKLFGQVYTCLLDNGIIPIGFSNRSIHNLDISFTMKSVYLNKFQSLLETEFKMFNSTFSNITRMAIVGHGIMNDDKILRETMKILKLNELEPINIETNESKILLTFKEKISNSILEQLHIQLIK
;
A
#
# COMPACT_ATOMS: atom_id res chain seq x y z
N MET A 1 -9.68 24.86 -8.35
CA MET A 1 -8.88 25.31 -9.51
C MET A 1 -8.97 26.83 -9.59
N PRO A 2 -7.91 27.57 -9.95
CA PRO A 2 -8.03 29.01 -10.19
C PRO A 2 -9.10 29.26 -11.26
N ARG A 3 -10.00 30.23 -11.04
CA ARG A 3 -11.07 30.57 -12.01
C ARG A 3 -10.52 30.89 -13.40
N GLU A 4 -9.32 31.47 -13.46
CA GLU A 4 -8.62 31.81 -14.70
C GLU A 4 -8.32 30.58 -15.59
N SER A 5 -8.08 29.41 -14.99
CA SER A 5 -7.74 28.21 -15.75
C SER A 5 -8.88 27.70 -16.64
N TYR A 6 -10.15 27.89 -16.24
CA TYR A 6 -11.30 27.51 -17.07
C TYR A 6 -11.36 28.36 -18.35
N GLY A 7 -11.18 29.68 -18.22
CA GLY A 7 -11.21 30.59 -19.37
C GLY A 7 -10.07 30.31 -20.37
N GLU A 8 -8.91 29.85 -19.89
CA GLU A 8 -7.80 29.47 -20.77
C GLU A 8 -8.06 28.17 -21.53
N LEU A 9 -8.74 27.19 -20.91
CA LEU A 9 -9.16 25.95 -21.59
C LEU A 9 -10.23 26.23 -22.67
N GLU A 10 -11.18 27.13 -22.43
CA GLU A 10 -12.18 27.55 -23.42
C GLU A 10 -11.53 28.17 -24.68
N LYS A 11 -10.40 28.87 -24.49
CA LYS A 11 -9.57 29.39 -25.60
C LYS A 11 -8.69 28.32 -26.26
N ARG A 12 -8.88 27.04 -25.95
CA ARG A 12 -8.13 25.88 -26.46
C ARG A 12 -6.63 25.94 -26.16
N ARG A 13 -6.24 26.51 -25.02
CA ARG A 13 -4.84 26.56 -24.58
C ARG A 13 -4.50 25.38 -23.67
N ILE A 14 -3.22 25.01 -23.65
CA ILE A 14 -2.68 24.05 -22.70
C ILE A 14 -2.39 24.79 -21.40
N VAL A 15 -3.02 24.38 -20.31
CA VAL A 15 -2.82 24.96 -18.98
C VAL A 15 -1.83 24.10 -18.20
N ILE A 16 -0.72 24.68 -17.79
CA ILE A 16 0.29 24.04 -16.95
C ILE A 16 0.04 24.45 -15.50
N ILE A 17 -0.13 23.47 -14.63
CA ILE A 17 -0.38 23.68 -13.20
C ILE A 17 0.77 23.04 -12.42
N ALA A 18 1.35 23.80 -11.50
CA ALA A 18 2.33 23.26 -10.58
C ALA A 18 1.64 22.28 -9.61
N GLY A 19 2.11 21.02 -9.60
CA GLY A 19 1.63 19.99 -8.68
C GLY A 19 2.20 20.15 -7.26
N PHE A 20 1.80 19.25 -6.35
CA PHE A 20 2.36 19.09 -4.98
C PHE A 20 2.06 20.23 -4.00
N GLN A 21 1.63 21.40 -4.47
CA GLN A 21 1.38 22.58 -3.65
C GLN A 21 -0.07 23.08 -3.74
N GLY A 22 -0.48 23.83 -2.72
CA GLY A 22 -1.78 24.48 -2.62
C GLY A 22 -1.73 25.70 -1.68
N ILE A 23 -2.89 26.31 -1.46
CA ILE A 23 -3.06 27.43 -0.51
C ILE A 23 -4.14 27.08 0.52
N ASN A 24 -3.94 27.48 1.77
CA ASN A 24 -4.97 27.38 2.81
C ASN A 24 -5.91 28.61 2.79
N GLU A 25 -6.86 28.68 3.72
CA GLU A 25 -7.81 29.80 3.84
C GLU A 25 -7.14 31.15 4.17
N ASN A 26 -5.95 31.12 4.77
CA ASN A 26 -5.14 32.29 5.10
C ASN A 26 -4.20 32.71 3.96
N LEU A 27 -4.26 32.05 2.80
CA LEU A 27 -3.37 32.24 1.65
C LEU A 27 -1.91 31.79 1.87
N ASP A 28 -1.65 31.00 2.91
CA ASP A 28 -0.33 30.39 3.10
C ASP A 28 -0.10 29.27 2.08
N ILE A 29 1.11 29.22 1.52
CA ILE A 29 1.53 28.13 0.66
C ILE A 29 1.69 26.86 1.50
N THR A 30 1.06 25.78 1.05
CA THR A 30 1.09 24.46 1.68
C THR A 30 1.55 23.39 0.70
N THR A 31 2.07 22.29 1.22
CA THR A 31 2.49 21.13 0.41
C THR A 31 1.69 19.89 0.79
N PHE A 32 1.49 18.98 -0.16
CA PHE A 32 0.70 17.76 0.05
C PHE A 32 1.53 16.55 0.52
N GLY A 33 2.84 16.71 0.66
CA GLY A 33 3.74 15.61 0.99
C GLY A 33 3.93 14.62 -0.16
N ARG A 34 4.46 13.42 0.15
CA ARG A 34 4.74 12.40 -0.88
C ARG A 34 3.49 12.07 -1.71
N GLY A 35 3.69 11.88 -3.02
CA GLY A 35 2.59 11.68 -3.97
C GLY A 35 1.72 12.91 -4.22
N GLY A 36 2.17 14.09 -3.78
CA GLY A 36 1.41 15.34 -3.92
C GLY A 36 1.11 15.71 -5.37
N SER A 37 2.04 15.52 -6.31
CA SER A 37 1.81 15.84 -7.73
C SER A 37 0.72 14.98 -8.35
N ASP A 38 0.74 13.66 -8.13
CA ASP A 38 -0.30 12.74 -8.62
C ASP A 38 -1.66 13.11 -8.01
N THR A 39 -1.67 13.43 -6.70
CA THR A 39 -2.88 13.85 -6.00
C THR A 39 -3.44 15.14 -6.58
N THR A 40 -2.58 16.13 -6.88
CA THR A 40 -2.99 17.37 -7.54
C THR A 40 -3.58 17.09 -8.92
N ALA A 41 -2.94 16.23 -9.72
CA ALA A 41 -3.42 15.89 -11.06
C ALA A 41 -4.83 15.26 -11.03
N VAL A 42 -5.06 14.28 -10.15
CA VAL A 42 -6.37 13.62 -10.02
C VAL A 42 -7.42 14.58 -9.45
N ALA A 43 -7.05 15.43 -8.48
CA ALA A 43 -7.97 16.44 -7.93
C ALA A 43 -8.38 17.51 -8.96
N VAL A 44 -7.45 17.96 -9.80
CA VAL A 44 -7.75 18.88 -10.90
C VAL A 44 -8.64 18.19 -11.95
N ALA A 45 -8.33 16.94 -12.30
CA ALA A 45 -9.16 16.16 -13.22
C ALA A 45 -10.60 16.00 -12.69
N ALA A 46 -10.76 15.74 -11.39
CA ALA A 46 -12.07 15.69 -10.72
C ALA A 46 -12.81 17.02 -10.80
N ALA A 47 -12.14 18.13 -10.46
CA ALA A 47 -12.74 19.46 -10.51
C ALA A 47 -13.21 19.84 -11.93
N LEU A 48 -12.44 19.44 -12.95
CA LEU A 48 -12.75 19.67 -14.36
C LEU A 48 -13.79 18.69 -14.95
N ASN A 49 -14.26 17.70 -14.18
CA ASN A 49 -15.03 16.56 -14.71
C ASN A 49 -14.35 15.91 -15.93
N ALA A 50 -13.02 15.78 -15.87
CA ALA A 50 -12.25 15.17 -16.94
C ALA A 50 -12.63 13.69 -17.10
N LYS A 51 -12.64 13.21 -18.34
CA LYS A 51 -12.97 11.80 -18.63
C LYS A 51 -11.94 10.83 -18.04
N HIS A 52 -10.67 11.22 -18.03
CA HIS A 52 -9.54 10.42 -17.54
C HIS A 52 -8.47 11.33 -16.95
N CYS A 53 -7.71 10.80 -15.99
CA CYS A 53 -6.46 11.39 -15.50
C CYS A 53 -5.29 10.49 -15.89
N TYR A 54 -4.33 11.01 -16.66
CA TYR A 54 -3.12 10.26 -17.01
C TYR A 54 -2.00 10.57 -16.02
N ILE A 55 -1.38 9.52 -15.47
CA ILE A 55 -0.19 9.63 -14.62
C ILE A 55 0.97 9.03 -15.40
N PHE A 56 1.93 9.88 -15.75
CA PHE A 56 3.15 9.50 -16.47
C PHE A 56 4.29 9.28 -15.48
N SER A 57 4.94 8.11 -15.54
CA SER A 57 6.10 7.76 -14.71
C SER A 57 7.15 7.00 -15.53
N ASP A 58 8.14 6.43 -14.85
CA ASP A 58 9.15 5.53 -15.42
C ASP A 58 8.62 4.12 -15.68
N VAL A 59 7.62 3.67 -14.92
CA VAL A 59 6.90 2.41 -15.13
C VAL A 59 5.75 2.59 -16.12
N ASP A 60 5.49 1.56 -16.93
CA ASP A 60 4.46 1.61 -18.00
C ASP A 60 3.10 1.02 -17.60
N GLY A 61 2.93 0.69 -16.32
CA GLY A 61 1.68 0.22 -15.73
C GLY A 61 1.87 -0.52 -14.41
N VAL A 62 0.79 -1.12 -13.93
CA VAL A 62 0.77 -2.03 -12.78
C VAL A 62 0.87 -3.46 -13.31
N TYR A 63 1.64 -4.30 -12.61
CA TYR A 63 1.89 -5.67 -13.02
C TYR A 63 1.27 -6.66 -12.02
N THR A 64 1.05 -7.88 -12.51
CA THR A 64 0.62 -9.05 -11.73
C THR A 64 1.58 -9.42 -10.58
N THR A 65 2.83 -8.99 -10.66
CA THR A 65 3.80 -8.97 -9.56
C THR A 65 4.96 -8.05 -9.96
N ASP A 66 5.95 -7.82 -9.09
CA ASP A 66 7.10 -6.97 -9.42
C ASP A 66 7.95 -7.61 -10.54
N PRO A 67 8.02 -7.01 -11.75
CA PRO A 67 8.76 -7.58 -12.87
C PRO A 67 10.28 -7.63 -12.64
N ASN A 68 10.81 -6.89 -11.67
CA ASN A 68 12.21 -6.97 -11.27
C ASN A 68 12.50 -8.18 -10.36
N LYS A 69 11.46 -8.77 -9.74
CA LYS A 69 11.57 -9.94 -8.86
C LYS A 69 11.20 -11.24 -9.56
N VAL A 70 10.23 -11.19 -10.46
CA VAL A 70 9.66 -12.36 -11.16
C VAL A 70 9.46 -12.03 -12.64
N THR A 71 10.14 -12.77 -13.52
CA THR A 71 10.22 -12.45 -14.96
C THR A 71 8.93 -12.74 -15.72
N ILE A 72 8.09 -13.66 -15.22
CA ILE A 72 6.79 -14.00 -15.81
C ILE A 72 5.68 -12.97 -15.50
N ALA A 73 6.03 -11.86 -14.83
CA ALA A 73 5.09 -10.79 -14.51
C ALA A 73 4.46 -10.21 -15.79
N LYS A 74 3.13 -10.28 -15.86
CA LYS A 74 2.32 -9.67 -16.92
C LYS A 74 1.80 -8.31 -16.47
N LYS A 75 1.76 -7.33 -17.38
CA LYS A 75 1.13 -6.02 -17.13
C LYS A 75 -0.40 -6.19 -17.09
N LEU A 76 -1.03 -5.51 -16.15
CA LEU A 76 -2.49 -5.50 -15.99
C LEU A 76 -3.10 -4.45 -16.92
N GLU A 77 -4.17 -4.82 -17.61
CA GLU A 77 -4.93 -3.87 -18.42
C GLU A 77 -5.81 -2.97 -17.55
N THR A 78 -6.48 -3.58 -16.56
CA THR A 78 -7.41 -2.88 -15.67
C THR A 78 -7.26 -3.32 -14.22
N LEU A 79 -7.54 -2.40 -13.30
CA LEU A 79 -7.63 -2.64 -11.86
C LEU A 79 -8.78 -1.82 -11.28
N SER A 80 -9.40 -2.32 -10.22
CA SER A 80 -10.28 -1.50 -9.40
C SER A 80 -9.48 -0.56 -8.49
N TYR A 81 -10.10 0.53 -8.02
CA TYR A 81 -9.46 1.40 -7.03
C TYR A 81 -9.05 0.64 -5.76
N VAL A 82 -9.92 -0.26 -5.28
CA VAL A 82 -9.67 -1.05 -4.05
C VAL A 82 -8.47 -1.98 -4.23
N GLU A 83 -8.42 -2.72 -5.35
CA GLU A 83 -7.27 -3.59 -5.66
C GLU A 83 -5.97 -2.79 -5.76
N MET A 84 -6.00 -1.61 -6.40
CA MET A 84 -4.82 -0.74 -6.50
C MET A 84 -4.36 -0.23 -5.13
N LEU A 85 -5.29 0.15 -4.24
CA LEU A 85 -4.96 0.55 -2.87
C LEU A 85 -4.34 -0.60 -2.08
N ASP A 86 -4.87 -1.82 -2.20
CA ASP A 86 -4.30 -3.01 -1.59
C ASP A 86 -2.88 -3.30 -2.11
N ILE A 87 -2.65 -3.16 -3.42
CA ILE A 87 -1.32 -3.32 -4.03
C ILE A 87 -0.34 -2.27 -3.50
N ALA A 88 -0.74 -0.99 -3.48
CA ALA A 88 0.13 0.11 -3.06
C ALA A 88 0.44 0.09 -1.55
N ASN A 89 -0.52 -0.31 -0.72
CA ASN A 89 -0.34 -0.49 0.72
C ASN A 89 0.76 -1.50 1.06
N GLU A 90 0.94 -2.51 0.21
CA GLU A 90 1.94 -3.56 0.38
C GLU A 90 3.26 -3.23 -0.33
N GLY A 91 3.49 -1.96 -0.65
CA GLY A 91 4.81 -1.47 -1.06
C GLY A 91 5.04 -1.43 -2.58
N ALA A 92 4.03 -1.71 -3.41
CA ALA A 92 4.14 -1.46 -4.84
C ALA A 92 4.17 0.06 -5.12
N LYS A 93 5.26 0.54 -5.71
CA LYS A 93 5.55 1.98 -5.87
C LYS A 93 5.05 2.58 -7.19
N VAL A 94 3.90 2.12 -7.71
CA VAL A 94 3.38 2.59 -9.01
C VAL A 94 2.54 3.85 -8.89
N LEU A 95 1.61 3.88 -7.92
CA LEU A 95 0.77 5.04 -7.61
C LEU A 95 0.75 5.27 -6.11
N HIS A 96 0.70 6.54 -5.70
CA HIS A 96 0.53 6.88 -4.30
C HIS A 96 -0.94 6.75 -3.88
N ASN A 97 -1.23 6.09 -2.74
CA ASN A 97 -2.61 5.81 -2.28
C ASN A 97 -3.55 7.01 -2.38
N ARG A 98 -3.07 8.18 -1.94
CA ARG A 98 -3.87 9.41 -1.91
C ARG A 98 -4.45 9.80 -3.27
N CYS A 99 -3.71 9.60 -4.38
CA CYS A 99 -4.26 9.91 -5.70
C CYS A 99 -5.34 8.91 -6.12
N VAL A 100 -5.18 7.63 -5.75
CA VAL A 100 -6.16 6.57 -5.98
C VAL A 100 -7.43 6.80 -5.17
N GLU A 101 -7.32 7.23 -3.91
CA GLU A 101 -8.46 7.60 -3.05
C GLU A 101 -9.26 8.77 -3.63
N VAL A 102 -8.59 9.81 -4.15
CA VAL A 102 -9.26 10.92 -4.84
C VAL A 102 -9.95 10.41 -6.11
N GLY A 103 -9.27 9.56 -6.90
CA GLY A 103 -9.84 8.93 -8.09
C GLY A 103 -11.11 8.14 -7.77
N GLN A 104 -11.09 7.33 -6.72
CA GLN A 104 -12.25 6.57 -6.24
C GLN A 104 -13.39 7.50 -5.80
N LYS A 105 -13.10 8.47 -4.93
CA LYS A 105 -14.11 9.37 -4.36
C LYS A 105 -14.86 10.15 -5.43
N PHE A 106 -14.16 10.62 -6.46
CA PHE A 106 -14.74 11.40 -7.55
C PHE A 106 -15.01 10.59 -8.82
N LYS A 107 -14.81 9.27 -8.76
CA LYS A 107 -14.99 8.32 -9.88
C LYS A 107 -14.24 8.75 -11.15
N ILE A 108 -13.02 9.26 -11.00
CA ILE A 108 -12.14 9.67 -12.11
C ILE A 108 -11.19 8.53 -12.46
N PRO A 109 -11.34 7.88 -13.64
CA PRO A 109 -10.43 6.84 -14.07
C PRO A 109 -9.00 7.34 -14.19
N ILE A 110 -8.06 6.64 -13.55
CA ILE A 110 -6.63 6.94 -13.58
C ILE A 110 -5.97 5.98 -14.57
N ILE A 111 -5.20 6.53 -15.50
CA ILE A 111 -4.46 5.73 -16.49
C ILE A 111 -2.98 5.94 -16.26
N THR A 112 -2.31 4.88 -15.83
CA THR A 112 -0.84 4.86 -15.72
C THR A 112 -0.23 4.78 -17.10
N LYS A 113 0.85 5.52 -17.36
CA LYS A 113 1.63 5.46 -18.61
C LYS A 113 3.12 5.67 -18.33
N SER A 114 3.95 5.14 -19.21
CA SER A 114 5.37 5.47 -19.19
C SER A 114 5.64 6.74 -19.97
N THR A 115 6.57 7.55 -19.47
CA THR A 115 7.12 8.71 -20.18
C THR A 115 8.02 8.29 -21.34
N PHE A 116 8.56 7.07 -21.31
CA PHE A 116 9.58 6.59 -22.23
C PHE A 116 9.04 5.75 -23.40
N ASN A 117 7.74 5.42 -23.41
CA ASN A 117 7.14 4.64 -24.50
C ASN A 117 5.63 4.91 -24.63
N ASN A 118 5.07 4.51 -25.78
CA ASN A 118 3.65 4.69 -26.10
C ASN A 118 2.80 3.43 -25.84
N LYS A 119 3.28 2.47 -25.05
CA LYS A 119 2.51 1.26 -24.77
C LYS A 119 1.22 1.64 -24.00
N PRO A 120 0.12 0.91 -24.21
CA PRO A 120 -1.03 1.00 -23.31
C PRO A 120 -0.57 0.70 -21.88
N GLY A 121 -1.00 1.50 -20.91
CA GLY A 121 -0.73 1.20 -19.50
C GLY A 121 -1.96 0.62 -18.81
N THR A 122 -2.00 0.71 -17.49
CA THR A 122 -3.09 0.14 -16.67
C THR A 122 -4.14 1.20 -16.37
N ILE A 123 -5.41 0.84 -16.51
CA ILE A 123 -6.57 1.66 -16.18
C ILE A 123 -7.06 1.29 -14.77
N ILE A 124 -7.08 2.26 -13.86
CA ILE A 124 -7.62 2.12 -12.51
C ILE A 124 -8.98 2.82 -12.47
N GLN A 125 -10.04 2.08 -12.17
CA GLN A 125 -11.42 2.58 -12.24
C GLN A 125 -12.37 1.84 -11.27
N GLU A 126 -13.65 2.20 -11.24
CA GLU A 126 -14.64 1.55 -10.37
C GLU A 126 -14.98 0.13 -10.85
N LYS A 127 -14.81 -0.13 -12.16
CA LYS A 127 -15.21 -1.38 -12.79
C LYS A 127 -14.44 -2.55 -12.15
N ILE A 128 -15.20 -3.41 -11.52
CA ILE A 128 -14.75 -4.71 -11.05
C ILE A 128 -14.87 -5.69 -12.20
N GLU A 129 -13.77 -6.35 -12.53
CA GLU A 129 -13.72 -7.49 -13.46
C GLU A 129 -13.46 -8.74 -12.64
N ASP A 130 -14.02 -9.88 -13.08
CA ASP A 130 -13.84 -11.28 -12.64
C ASP A 130 -13.26 -11.55 -11.24
N THR A 131 -13.87 -12.46 -10.49
CA THR A 131 -13.32 -12.99 -9.22
C THR A 131 -12.07 -13.85 -9.48
N LYS A 132 -10.92 -13.21 -9.68
CA LYS A 132 -9.62 -13.83 -9.95
C LYS A 132 -8.52 -13.09 -9.20
N VAL A 133 -7.41 -13.77 -8.93
CA VAL A 133 -6.19 -13.12 -8.46
C VAL A 133 -5.62 -12.29 -9.61
N LYS A 134 -5.43 -10.99 -9.38
CA LYS A 134 -4.83 -10.06 -10.35
C LYS A 134 -3.38 -9.76 -10.05
N SER A 135 -3.02 -9.67 -8.77
CA SER A 135 -1.66 -9.30 -8.38
C SER A 135 -1.20 -10.02 -7.13
N ILE A 136 0.10 -10.33 -7.05
CA ILE A 136 0.74 -10.80 -5.84
C ILE A 136 1.92 -9.88 -5.52
N VAL A 137 1.88 -9.23 -4.37
CA VAL A 137 2.86 -8.24 -3.93
C VAL A 137 3.66 -8.81 -2.76
N LYS A 138 4.99 -8.70 -2.84
CA LYS A 138 5.90 -9.08 -1.77
C LYS A 138 6.61 -7.86 -1.19
N ASN A 139 6.51 -7.70 0.13
CA ASN A 139 7.11 -6.61 0.88
C ASN A 139 8.07 -7.16 1.94
N ASP A 140 9.35 -6.78 1.82
CA ASP A 140 10.42 -7.15 2.76
C ASP A 140 10.85 -5.95 3.64
N ASP A 141 10.25 -4.76 3.42
CA ASP A 141 10.60 -3.51 4.10
C ASP A 141 9.72 -3.29 5.36
N ILE A 142 9.47 -4.37 6.10
CA ILE A 142 8.61 -4.38 7.28
C ILE A 142 9.35 -5.00 8.48
N ILE A 143 9.20 -4.37 9.64
CA ILE A 143 9.69 -4.84 10.92
C ILE A 143 8.49 -5.28 11.76
N LEU A 144 8.55 -6.50 12.30
CA LEU A 144 7.67 -6.94 13.38
C LEU A 144 8.30 -6.53 14.71
N VAL A 145 7.51 -5.89 15.58
CA VAL A 145 7.91 -5.45 16.90
C VAL A 145 7.05 -6.13 17.94
N ASN A 146 7.67 -6.61 19.02
CA ASN A 146 7.00 -7.07 20.22
C ASN A 146 7.56 -6.32 21.43
N LEU A 147 6.68 -5.77 22.28
CA LEU A 147 7.03 -5.10 23.53
C LEU A 147 6.29 -5.78 24.68
N LYS A 148 7.04 -6.33 25.64
CA LYS A 148 6.49 -7.03 26.81
C LYS A 148 6.80 -6.30 28.10
N TYR A 149 5.80 -6.17 28.96
CA TYR A 149 5.93 -5.61 30.30
C TYR A 149 4.98 -6.30 31.27
N GLU A 150 5.43 -6.53 32.51
CA GLU A 150 4.74 -7.40 33.48
C GLU A 150 3.38 -6.86 33.91
N SER A 151 3.20 -5.54 33.97
CA SER A 151 1.96 -4.92 34.40
C SER A 151 1.19 -4.31 33.23
N TYR A 152 -0.12 -4.55 33.17
CA TYR A 152 -1.00 -3.89 32.23
C TYR A 152 -1.70 -2.68 32.86
N SER A 153 -1.73 -1.56 32.11
CA SER A 153 -2.71 -0.50 32.33
C SER A 153 -3.11 0.15 31.01
N VAL A 154 -4.35 0.62 30.92
CA VAL A 154 -4.85 1.37 29.75
C VAL A 154 -3.99 2.61 29.49
N LYS A 155 -3.53 3.27 30.57
CA LYS A 155 -2.63 4.43 30.48
C LYS A 155 -1.32 4.05 29.78
N LEU A 156 -0.69 2.95 30.18
CA LEU A 156 0.56 2.51 29.58
C LEU A 156 0.40 2.11 28.11
N PHE A 157 -0.67 1.37 27.78
CA PHE A 157 -1.00 1.05 26.39
C PHE A 157 -1.13 2.31 25.53
N GLY A 158 -1.87 3.31 26.01
CA GLY A 158 -2.04 4.59 25.33
C GLY A 158 -0.73 5.39 25.21
N GLN A 159 0.13 5.36 26.23
CA GLN A 159 1.44 6.00 26.20
C GLN A 159 2.35 5.40 25.11
N VAL A 160 2.39 4.08 24.97
CA VAL A 160 3.17 3.43 23.90
C VAL A 160 2.68 3.88 22.53
N TYR A 161 1.37 3.83 22.30
CA TYR A 161 0.80 4.22 21.02
C TYR A 161 1.05 5.70 20.69
N THR A 162 0.84 6.59 21.66
CA THR A 162 1.04 8.04 21.50
C THR A 162 2.52 8.36 21.24
N CYS A 163 3.44 7.74 21.99
CA CYS A 163 4.87 7.91 21.79
C CYS A 163 5.32 7.53 20.37
N LEU A 164 4.78 6.46 19.80
CA LEU A 164 5.05 6.08 18.40
C LEU A 164 4.56 7.18 17.43
N LEU A 165 3.34 7.69 17.62
CA LEU A 165 2.76 8.72 16.75
C LEU A 165 3.48 10.07 16.84
N ASP A 166 3.85 10.52 18.03
CA ASP A 166 4.65 11.74 18.24
C ASP A 166 6.01 11.64 17.55
N ASN A 167 6.49 10.40 17.37
CA ASN A 167 7.68 10.08 16.62
C ASN A 167 7.42 9.78 15.14
N GLY A 168 6.22 10.03 14.62
CA GLY A 168 5.86 9.81 13.22
C GLY A 168 5.86 8.34 12.79
N ILE A 169 5.87 7.41 13.75
CA ILE A 169 5.78 5.97 13.52
C ILE A 169 4.31 5.60 13.64
N ILE A 170 3.70 5.24 12.51
CA ILE A 170 2.33 4.72 12.49
C ILE A 170 2.40 3.19 12.54
N PRO A 171 2.09 2.56 13.67
CA PRO A 171 2.10 1.11 13.77
C PRO A 171 0.91 0.49 13.02
N ILE A 172 1.15 -0.64 12.35
CA ILE A 172 0.15 -1.42 11.63
C ILE A 172 -0.12 -2.71 12.40
N GLY A 173 -1.40 -3.04 12.63
CA GLY A 173 -1.80 -4.24 13.38
C GLY A 173 -1.46 -4.15 14.88
N PHE A 174 -1.48 -2.94 15.46
CA PHE A 174 -1.17 -2.71 16.88
C PHE A 174 -2.17 -3.42 17.79
N SER A 175 -1.72 -4.43 18.51
CA SER A 175 -2.56 -5.29 19.33
C SER A 175 -1.87 -5.65 20.65
N ASN A 176 -2.65 -5.76 21.73
CA ASN A 176 -2.20 -6.40 22.96
C ASN A 176 -2.64 -7.86 22.97
N ARG A 177 -1.69 -8.79 23.09
CA ARG A 177 -1.91 -10.24 23.02
C ARG A 177 -2.11 -10.89 24.40
N SER A 178 -2.04 -10.11 25.46
CA SER A 178 -2.20 -10.59 26.84
C SER A 178 -3.33 -9.86 27.56
N ILE A 179 -3.96 -10.56 28.51
CA ILE A 179 -5.07 -10.03 29.33
C ILE A 179 -4.55 -9.35 30.61
N HIS A 180 -3.51 -9.93 31.23
CA HIS A 180 -3.01 -9.49 32.54
C HIS A 180 -1.72 -8.65 32.47
N ASN A 181 -0.94 -8.88 31.42
CA ASN A 181 0.34 -8.20 31.20
C ASN A 181 0.23 -7.38 29.91
N LEU A 182 1.20 -6.52 29.65
CA LEU A 182 1.26 -5.80 28.40
C LEU A 182 2.15 -6.59 27.42
N ASP A 183 1.56 -7.15 26.37
CA ASP A 183 2.26 -7.86 25.28
C ASP A 183 1.82 -7.25 23.96
N ILE A 184 2.42 -6.11 23.62
CA ILE A 184 2.12 -5.36 22.41
C ILE A 184 2.84 -5.99 21.22
N SER A 185 2.12 -6.21 20.13
CA SER A 185 2.66 -6.61 18.83
C SER A 185 2.17 -5.65 17.75
N PHE A 186 3.08 -5.20 16.89
CA PHE A 186 2.74 -4.40 15.71
C PHE A 186 3.80 -4.53 14.63
N THR A 187 3.48 -4.07 13.43
CA THR A 187 4.45 -3.93 12.34
C THR A 187 4.67 -2.46 11.99
N MET A 188 5.86 -2.15 11.51
CA MET A 188 6.21 -0.81 11.01
C MET A 188 7.12 -0.92 9.79
N LYS A 189 7.21 0.15 8.99
CA LYS A 189 8.13 0.21 7.85
C LYS A 189 9.58 0.26 8.33
N SER A 190 10.48 -0.46 7.67
CA SER A 190 11.90 -0.54 8.04
C SER A 190 12.63 0.81 8.03
N VAL A 191 12.12 1.80 7.30
CA VAL A 191 12.64 3.18 7.31
C VAL A 191 12.61 3.82 8.71
N TYR A 192 11.75 3.35 9.61
CA TYR A 192 11.63 3.87 10.97
C TYR A 192 12.53 3.12 11.99
N LEU A 193 13.29 2.12 11.57
CA LEU A 193 14.06 1.25 12.47
C LEU A 193 15.02 2.02 13.37
N ASN A 194 15.84 2.92 12.80
CA ASN A 194 16.83 3.69 13.58
C ASN A 194 16.14 4.58 14.64
N LYS A 195 15.03 5.22 14.26
CA LYS A 195 14.24 6.05 15.18
C LYS A 195 13.63 5.20 16.30
N PHE A 196 13.09 4.04 15.95
CA PHE A 196 12.53 3.12 16.92
C PHE A 196 13.58 2.56 17.89
N GLN A 197 14.78 2.23 17.41
CA GLN A 197 15.89 1.82 18.28
C GLN A 197 16.23 2.88 19.32
N SER A 198 16.23 4.16 18.95
CA SER A 198 16.41 5.26 19.91
C SER A 198 15.30 5.29 20.97
N LEU A 199 14.05 4.98 20.60
CA LEU A 199 12.93 4.87 21.54
C LEU A 199 13.08 3.68 22.48
N LEU A 200 13.63 2.55 22.02
CA LEU A 200 13.93 1.40 22.88
C LEU A 200 14.93 1.73 23.98
N GLU A 201 15.91 2.59 23.68
CA GLU A 201 16.94 3.01 24.65
C GLU A 201 16.46 4.08 25.64
N THR A 202 15.40 4.81 25.28
CA THR A 202 14.87 5.95 26.04
C THR A 202 13.51 5.62 26.67
N GLU A 203 12.44 5.80 25.90
CA GLU A 203 11.04 5.70 26.34
C GLU A 203 10.59 4.27 26.65
N PHE A 204 11.12 3.28 25.91
CA PHE A 204 10.71 1.88 26.02
C PHE A 204 11.73 0.99 26.73
N LYS A 205 12.69 1.58 27.44
CA LYS A 205 13.75 0.84 28.16
C LYS A 205 13.22 -0.16 29.18
N MET A 206 12.03 0.09 29.73
CA MET A 206 11.37 -0.80 30.70
C MET A 206 10.74 -2.05 30.07
N PHE A 207 10.58 -2.08 28.74
CA PHE A 207 9.97 -3.20 28.03
C PHE A 207 11.03 -4.23 27.65
N ASN A 208 10.68 -5.51 27.74
CA ASN A 208 11.39 -6.54 27.01
C ASN A 208 10.96 -6.47 25.54
N SER A 209 11.84 -5.92 24.69
CA SER A 209 11.57 -5.67 23.28
C SER A 209 12.26 -6.69 22.37
N THR A 210 11.53 -7.21 21.39
CA THR A 210 12.11 -7.94 20.25
C THR A 210 11.63 -7.35 18.95
N PHE A 211 12.49 -7.31 17.94
CA PHE A 211 12.10 -6.91 16.60
C PHE A 211 12.88 -7.68 15.54
N SER A 212 12.24 -7.97 14.43
CA SER A 212 12.84 -8.70 13.31
C SER A 212 12.31 -8.20 11.97
N ASN A 213 13.15 -8.27 10.93
CA ASN A 213 12.68 -8.12 9.56
C ASN A 213 11.74 -9.29 9.24
N ILE A 214 10.64 -8.98 8.57
CA ILE A 214 9.64 -9.96 8.16
C ILE A 214 9.31 -9.79 6.67
N THR A 215 8.78 -10.83 6.05
CA THR A 215 8.17 -10.73 4.71
C THR A 215 6.66 -10.73 4.83
N ARG A 216 6.02 -9.83 4.09
CA ARG A 216 4.58 -9.88 3.82
C ARG A 216 4.34 -10.21 2.35
N MET A 217 3.43 -11.12 2.08
CA MET A 217 2.95 -11.44 0.74
C MET A 217 1.44 -11.22 0.67
N ALA A 218 1.01 -10.35 -0.23
CA ALA A 218 -0.39 -10.04 -0.43
C ALA A 218 -0.86 -10.56 -1.78
N ILE A 219 -1.87 -11.41 -1.76
CA ILE A 219 -2.59 -11.90 -2.94
C ILE A 219 -3.80 -10.98 -3.09
N VAL A 220 -3.90 -10.27 -4.21
CA VAL A 220 -4.89 -9.22 -4.46
C VAL A 220 -5.73 -9.55 -5.68
N GLY A 221 -7.04 -9.40 -5.52
CA GLY A 221 -8.05 -9.55 -6.56
C GLY A 221 -9.44 -9.44 -5.95
N HIS A 222 -10.36 -8.79 -6.65
CA HIS A 222 -11.71 -8.61 -6.13
C HIS A 222 -12.42 -9.96 -5.89
N GLY A 223 -13.03 -10.12 -4.70
CA GLY A 223 -13.87 -11.27 -4.38
C GLY A 223 -13.11 -12.60 -4.22
N ILE A 224 -11.77 -12.57 -4.16
CA ILE A 224 -10.94 -13.79 -3.98
C ILE A 224 -11.25 -14.53 -2.67
N MET A 225 -11.82 -13.83 -1.68
CA MET A 225 -12.26 -14.44 -0.43
C MET A 225 -13.47 -15.36 -0.56
N ASN A 226 -14.24 -15.22 -1.65
CA ASN A 226 -15.37 -16.09 -1.95
C ASN A 226 -14.95 -17.39 -2.65
N ASP A 227 -13.68 -17.53 -3.04
CA ASP A 227 -13.14 -18.73 -3.68
C ASP A 227 -12.16 -19.45 -2.74
N ASP A 228 -12.64 -20.48 -2.05
CA ASP A 228 -11.82 -21.27 -1.13
C ASP A 228 -10.67 -22.00 -1.84
N LYS A 229 -10.73 -22.19 -3.16
CA LYS A 229 -9.64 -22.81 -3.94
C LYS A 229 -8.39 -21.96 -3.91
N ILE A 230 -8.51 -20.63 -3.95
CA ILE A 230 -7.36 -19.72 -3.89
C ILE A 230 -6.60 -19.92 -2.58
N LEU A 231 -7.33 -19.96 -1.46
CA LEU A 231 -6.72 -20.19 -0.15
C LEU A 231 -6.12 -21.60 -0.05
N ARG A 232 -6.82 -22.63 -0.54
CA ARG A 232 -6.31 -24.02 -0.53
C ARG A 232 -5.03 -24.18 -1.34
N GLU A 233 -4.97 -23.64 -2.56
CA GLU A 233 -3.78 -23.69 -3.39
C GLU A 233 -2.62 -22.89 -2.78
N THR A 234 -2.92 -21.74 -2.18
CA THR A 234 -1.94 -20.97 -1.41
C THR A 234 -1.35 -21.81 -0.27
N MET A 235 -2.20 -22.41 0.58
CA MET A 235 -1.75 -23.25 1.69
C MET A 235 -0.97 -24.48 1.22
N LYS A 236 -1.35 -25.07 0.08
CA LYS A 236 -0.64 -26.20 -0.53
C LYS A 236 0.79 -25.80 -0.92
N ILE A 237 0.98 -24.63 -1.54
CA ILE A 237 2.31 -24.11 -1.88
C ILE A 237 3.13 -23.86 -0.61
N LEU A 238 2.55 -23.23 0.41
CA LEU A 238 3.26 -22.98 1.67
C LEU A 238 3.70 -24.30 2.33
N LYS A 239 2.81 -25.30 2.39
CA LYS A 239 3.12 -26.62 2.95
C LYS A 239 4.23 -27.34 2.18
N LEU A 240 4.22 -27.28 0.85
CA LEU A 240 5.25 -27.91 0.02
C LEU A 240 6.65 -27.31 0.24
N ASN A 241 6.71 -26.05 0.66
CA ASN A 241 7.95 -25.33 0.92
C ASN A 241 8.25 -25.20 2.43
N GLU A 242 7.50 -25.91 3.29
CA GLU A 242 7.65 -25.87 4.76
C GLU A 242 7.55 -24.47 5.38
N LEU A 243 6.73 -23.59 4.77
CA LEU A 243 6.55 -22.22 5.22
C LEU A 243 5.33 -22.08 6.13
N GLU A 244 5.53 -21.46 7.29
CA GLU A 244 4.47 -21.16 8.25
C GLU A 244 4.26 -19.64 8.38
N PRO A 245 3.12 -19.10 7.91
CA PRO A 245 2.80 -17.70 8.15
C PRO A 245 2.46 -17.50 9.63
N ILE A 246 3.00 -16.45 10.24
CA ILE A 246 2.67 -16.07 11.62
C ILE A 246 1.31 -15.42 11.76
N ASN A 247 0.80 -14.87 10.65
CA ASN A 247 -0.49 -14.23 10.59
C ASN A 247 -1.04 -14.32 9.16
N ILE A 248 -2.36 -14.51 9.07
CA ILE A 248 -3.12 -14.45 7.84
C ILE A 248 -4.25 -13.45 8.06
N GLU A 249 -4.21 -12.34 7.34
CA GLU A 249 -5.27 -11.32 7.38
C GLU A 249 -6.00 -11.31 6.05
N THR A 250 -7.31 -11.11 6.09
CA THR A 250 -8.15 -11.12 4.90
C THR A 250 -9.11 -9.94 4.87
N ASN A 251 -9.36 -9.42 3.67
CA ASN A 251 -10.43 -8.48 3.37
C ASN A 251 -11.08 -8.89 2.03
N GLU A 252 -12.08 -8.16 1.55
CA GLU A 252 -12.82 -8.51 0.31
C GLU A 252 -11.94 -8.74 -0.94
N SER A 253 -10.79 -8.07 -1.03
CA SER A 253 -9.90 -8.08 -2.19
C SER A 253 -8.49 -8.59 -1.93
N LYS A 254 -8.15 -8.98 -0.70
CA LYS A 254 -6.78 -9.29 -0.30
C LYS A 254 -6.70 -10.44 0.71
N ILE A 255 -5.76 -11.35 0.45
CA ILE A 255 -5.23 -12.29 1.43
C ILE A 255 -3.79 -11.88 1.71
N LEU A 256 -3.49 -11.53 2.95
CA LEU A 256 -2.18 -11.10 3.40
C LEU A 256 -1.56 -12.17 4.30
N LEU A 257 -0.41 -12.68 3.88
CA LEU A 257 0.41 -13.63 4.60
C LEU A 257 1.62 -12.91 5.19
N THR A 258 1.89 -13.12 6.48
CA THR A 258 3.07 -12.56 7.15
C THR A 258 3.99 -13.68 7.60
N PHE A 259 5.28 -13.58 7.32
CA PHE A 259 6.30 -14.58 7.65
C PHE A 259 7.38 -13.96 8.53
N LYS A 260 7.85 -14.71 9.55
CA LYS A 260 8.93 -14.26 10.45
C LYS A 260 10.28 -14.10 9.75
N GLU A 261 10.45 -14.79 8.63
CA GLU A 261 11.69 -14.87 7.87
C GLU A 261 11.53 -14.25 6.49
N LYS A 262 12.68 -14.02 5.84
CA LYS A 262 12.69 -13.55 4.46
C LYS A 262 12.31 -14.68 3.53
N ILE A 263 11.24 -14.47 2.77
CA ILE A 263 10.78 -15.45 1.79
C ILE A 263 11.49 -15.22 0.45
N SER A 264 11.87 -16.31 -0.23
CA SER A 264 12.48 -16.24 -1.57
C SER A 264 11.49 -15.75 -2.63
N ASN A 265 11.99 -15.08 -3.68
CA ASN A 265 11.16 -14.72 -4.84
C ASN A 265 10.65 -15.95 -5.62
N SER A 266 11.26 -17.12 -5.46
CA SER A 266 10.76 -18.36 -6.06
C SER A 266 9.37 -18.75 -5.54
N ILE A 267 9.04 -18.42 -4.29
CA ILE A 267 7.71 -18.68 -3.72
C ILE A 267 6.69 -17.73 -4.32
N LEU A 268 7.08 -16.46 -4.50
CA LEU A 268 6.26 -15.46 -5.20
C LEU A 268 5.97 -15.90 -6.64
N GLU A 269 6.95 -16.47 -7.33
CA GLU A 269 6.79 -17.04 -8.67
C GLU A 269 5.88 -18.28 -8.69
N GLN A 270 6.04 -19.23 -7.75
CA GLN A 270 5.15 -20.39 -7.64
C GLN A 270 3.69 -19.98 -7.40
N LEU A 271 3.46 -19.02 -6.50
CA LEU A 271 2.13 -18.46 -6.27
C LEU A 271 1.58 -17.77 -7.51
N HIS A 272 2.41 -17.03 -8.25
CA HIS A 272 2.02 -16.38 -9.49
C HIS A 272 1.56 -17.40 -10.54
N ILE A 273 2.37 -18.43 -10.81
CA ILE A 273 2.06 -19.50 -11.78
C ILE A 273 0.75 -20.20 -11.43
N GLN A 274 0.53 -20.48 -10.14
CA GLN A 274 -0.61 -21.28 -9.71
C GLN A 274 -1.92 -20.47 -9.65
N LEU A 275 -1.85 -19.21 -9.22
CA LEU A 275 -3.02 -18.40 -8.91
C LEU A 275 -3.41 -17.42 -10.02
N ILE A 276 -2.45 -16.98 -10.84
CA ILE A 276 -2.67 -16.03 -11.93
C ILE A 276 -2.61 -16.78 -13.25
N LYS A 277 -3.78 -17.04 -13.83
CA LYS A 277 -3.94 -17.70 -15.13
C LYS A 277 -3.91 -16.67 -16.26
#